data_AF-A0A1G3LXR8-F1
#
_entry.id   AF-A0A1G3LXR8-F1
#
_cell.length_a   1.000
_cell.length_b   1.000
_cell.length_c   1.000
_cell.angle_alpha   90.00
_cell.angle_beta   90.00
_cell.angle_gamma   90.00
#
_symmetry.space_group_name_H-M   'P 1'
#
loop_
_entity.id
_entity.type
_entity.pdbx_description
1 polymer ?
#
loop_
_entity_poly.entity_id
_entity_poly.type
_entity_poly.pdbx_seq_one_letter_code
_entity_poly.pdbx_strand_id
1 'polypeptide(L)'
;MSWISESGLVSAICNAGAFGVLAGGNMPPEALEREILLTRQKTDRPFGVNLITIAPNFKQAMVKASARAAQPTAQYDPRIPVIPVRALQNQGTRDFNTLQLGLAAQLERRQIGAREAGRQLEEFWIGALRKAVVEGDVERGSLMAGQSVGLVREVLPVRGIVERLLDEAVAEAEKILARLRPAPGSS
;
A
#
# COMPACT_ATOMS: atom_id res chain seq x y z
N MET A 1 4.11 -5.44 4.15
CA MET A 1 4.84 -6.67 4.50
C MET A 1 6.29 -6.55 4.08
N SER A 2 7.01 -5.60 4.65
CA SER A 2 8.46 -5.47 4.42
C SER A 2 9.17 -5.97 5.68
N TRP A 3 10.34 -6.60 5.57
CA TRP A 3 11.16 -7.09 6.71
C TRP A 3 10.60 -8.28 7.52
N ILE A 4 9.61 -9.02 7.03
CA ILE A 4 9.16 -10.29 7.65
C ILE A 4 10.02 -11.47 7.16
N SER A 5 10.59 -11.33 5.96
CA SER A 5 11.39 -12.36 5.30
C SER A 5 12.86 -11.95 5.28
N GLU A 6 13.59 -12.45 6.27
CA GLU A 6 15.03 -12.29 6.47
C GLU A 6 15.78 -13.60 6.17
N SER A 7 17.11 -13.55 6.17
CA SER A 7 18.00 -14.65 5.78
C SER A 7 17.69 -15.98 6.45
N GLY A 8 17.28 -15.98 7.71
CA GLY A 8 16.90 -17.20 8.44
C GLY A 8 15.68 -17.90 7.82
N LEU A 9 14.60 -17.15 7.61
CA LEU A 9 13.37 -17.69 7.03
C LEU A 9 13.57 -18.10 5.57
N VAL A 10 14.22 -17.25 4.77
CA VAL A 10 14.45 -17.51 3.35
C VAL A 10 15.31 -18.74 3.14
N SER A 11 16.42 -18.86 3.87
CA SER A 11 17.32 -20.01 3.74
C SER A 11 16.65 -21.32 4.19
N ALA A 12 15.85 -21.30 5.25
CA ALA A 12 15.09 -22.48 5.69
C ALA A 12 14.10 -22.96 4.61
N ILE A 13 13.33 -22.04 4.01
CA ILE A 13 12.39 -22.32 2.91
C ILE A 13 13.13 -22.90 1.69
N CYS A 14 14.23 -22.27 1.30
CA CYS A 14 15.07 -22.76 0.20
C CYS A 14 15.59 -24.17 0.49
N ASN A 15 16.07 -24.41 1.72
CA ASN A 15 16.61 -25.69 2.10
C ASN A 15 15.57 -26.82 2.15
N ALA A 16 14.31 -26.48 2.41
CA ALA A 16 13.16 -27.38 2.32
C ALA A 16 12.68 -27.64 0.87
N GLY A 17 13.27 -26.99 -0.13
CA GLY A 17 12.96 -27.19 -1.55
C GLY A 17 11.97 -26.20 -2.17
N ALA A 18 11.56 -25.15 -1.44
CA ALA A 18 10.70 -24.09 -1.94
C ALA A 18 11.49 -22.84 -2.36
N PHE A 19 10.89 -21.93 -3.15
CA PHE A 19 11.56 -20.69 -3.59
C PHE A 19 11.34 -19.56 -2.58
N GLY A 20 12.35 -19.28 -1.75
CA GLY A 20 12.31 -18.19 -0.77
C GLY A 20 12.59 -16.82 -1.41
N VAL A 21 11.99 -15.75 -0.88
CA VAL A 21 12.15 -14.37 -1.39
C VAL A 21 12.43 -13.41 -0.23
N LEU A 22 13.62 -12.81 -0.19
CA LEU A 22 13.99 -11.78 0.79
C LEU A 22 13.12 -10.53 0.64
N ALA A 23 12.60 -9.99 1.74
CA ALA A 23 11.80 -8.78 1.74
C ALA A 23 12.67 -7.52 1.89
N GLY A 24 13.37 -7.12 0.82
CA GLY A 24 14.23 -5.93 0.75
C GLY A 24 13.48 -4.59 0.62
N GLY A 25 12.20 -4.53 0.97
CA GLY A 25 11.37 -3.33 0.85
C GLY A 25 11.88 -2.17 1.72
N ASN A 26 12.31 -1.09 1.08
CA ASN A 26 12.83 0.14 1.69
C ASN A 26 14.01 -0.13 2.65
N MET A 27 14.76 -1.21 2.41
CA MET A 27 15.96 -1.56 3.15
C MET A 27 17.14 -0.70 2.67
N PRO A 28 17.94 -0.11 3.58
CA PRO A 28 19.17 0.56 3.19
C PRO A 28 20.08 -0.39 2.38
N PRO A 29 20.82 0.09 1.36
CA PRO A 29 21.65 -0.76 0.51
C PRO A 29 22.60 -1.66 1.32
N GLU A 30 23.24 -1.13 2.36
CA GLU A 30 24.17 -1.88 3.21
C GLU A 30 23.49 -2.99 4.02
N ALA A 31 22.24 -2.78 4.45
CA ALA A 31 21.47 -3.78 5.17
C ALA A 31 20.97 -4.88 4.23
N LEU A 32 20.58 -4.50 3.01
CA LEU A 32 20.18 -5.44 1.97
C LEU A 32 21.34 -6.33 1.53
N GLU A 33 22.51 -5.75 1.31
CA GLU A 33 23.72 -6.48 0.99
C GLU A 33 24.04 -7.50 2.08
N ARG A 34 23.99 -7.09 3.35
CA ARG A 34 24.17 -8.00 4.49
C ARG A 34 23.20 -9.17 4.46
N GLU A 35 21.91 -8.93 4.25
CA GLU A 35 20.90 -10.00 4.21
C GLU A 35 21.11 -10.97 3.04
N ILE A 36 21.51 -10.46 1.86
CA ILE A 36 21.85 -11.28 0.70
C ILE A 36 23.05 -12.18 1.03
N LEU A 37 24.10 -11.62 1.63
CA LEU A 37 25.30 -12.37 2.02
C LEU A 37 24.99 -13.42 3.08
N LEU A 38 24.23 -13.07 4.12
CA LEU A 38 23.81 -14.01 5.16
C LEU A 38 22.94 -15.14 4.60
N THR A 39 22.10 -14.87 3.61
CA THR A 39 21.29 -15.90 2.95
C THR A 39 22.17 -16.86 2.15
N ARG A 40 23.13 -16.33 1.38
CA ARG A 40 24.11 -17.12 0.62
C ARG A 40 25.00 -17.99 1.51
N GLN A 41 25.29 -17.56 2.74
CA GLN A 41 26.03 -18.38 3.71
C GLN A 41 25.22 -19.57 4.25
N LYS A 42 23.88 -19.51 4.17
CA LYS A 42 22.97 -20.50 4.76
C LYS A 42 22.35 -21.44 3.72
N THR A 43 22.42 -21.12 2.43
CA THR A 43 21.90 -21.97 1.36
C THR A 43 22.60 -21.70 0.02
N ASP A 44 22.91 -22.77 -0.70
CA ASP A 44 23.41 -22.72 -2.08
C ASP A 44 22.28 -22.68 -3.12
N ARG A 45 21.02 -22.83 -2.69
CA ARG A 45 19.85 -22.85 -3.57
C ARG A 45 19.46 -21.43 -4.02
N PRO A 46 18.83 -21.29 -5.21
CA PRO A 46 18.40 -19.99 -5.70
C PRO A 46 17.30 -19.40 -4.81
N PHE A 47 17.36 -18.08 -4.59
CA PHE A 47 16.36 -17.31 -3.87
C PHE A 47 16.10 -15.98 -4.58
N GLY A 48 14.93 -15.39 -4.34
CA GLY A 48 14.55 -14.08 -4.86
C GLY A 48 14.82 -12.94 -3.88
N VAL A 49 14.82 -11.71 -4.39
CA VAL A 49 14.86 -10.49 -3.57
C VAL A 49 13.74 -9.57 -4.05
N ASN A 50 12.82 -9.24 -3.15
CA ASN A 50 11.74 -8.30 -3.41
C ASN A 50 12.16 -6.89 -2.97
N LEU A 51 12.37 -6.00 -3.95
CA LEU A 51 12.76 -4.61 -3.72
C LEU A 51 11.55 -3.69 -3.89
N ILE A 52 11.05 -3.17 -2.77
CA ILE A 52 9.97 -2.18 -2.75
C ILE A 52 10.56 -0.85 -2.28
N THR A 53 10.92 0.03 -3.21
CA THR A 53 11.34 1.40 -2.87
C THR A 53 10.10 2.28 -2.76
N ILE A 54 10.00 3.04 -1.66
CA ILE A 54 8.90 3.99 -1.44
C ILE A 54 9.50 5.39 -1.30
N ALA A 55 9.19 6.27 -2.23
CA ALA A 55 9.64 7.65 -2.22
C ALA A 55 9.18 8.38 -0.93
N PRO A 56 10.04 9.20 -0.30
CA PRO A 56 9.69 9.88 0.96
C PRO A 56 8.43 10.75 0.87
N ASN A 57 8.24 11.44 -0.26
CA ASN A 57 7.08 12.28 -0.51
C ASN A 57 5.77 11.47 -0.63
N PHE A 58 5.82 10.23 -1.13
CA PHE A 58 4.67 9.32 -1.08
C PHE A 58 4.22 9.06 0.36
N LYS A 59 5.16 8.74 1.26
CA LYS A 59 4.86 8.53 2.69
C LYS A 59 4.32 9.81 3.34
N GLN A 60 4.91 10.97 3.05
CA GLN A 60 4.45 12.25 3.58
C GLN A 60 3.04 12.60 3.11
N ALA A 61 2.70 12.32 1.84
CA ALA A 61 1.34 12.51 1.33
C ALA A 61 0.32 11.69 2.10
N MET A 62 0.65 10.44 2.47
CA MET A 62 -0.22 9.59 3.30
C MET A 62 -0.41 10.15 4.71
N VAL A 63 0.66 10.57 5.39
CA VAL A 63 0.59 11.12 6.75
C VAL A 63 -0.23 12.42 6.81
N LYS A 64 -0.16 13.26 5.77
CA LYS A 64 -0.90 14.52 5.68
C LYS A 64 -2.35 14.33 5.24
N ALA A 65 -2.74 13.16 4.74
CA ALA A 65 -4.05 12.94 4.16
C ALA A 65 -5.15 12.87 5.22
N SER A 66 -6.31 13.43 4.90
CA SER A 66 -7.54 13.20 5.66
C SER A 66 -8.29 11.99 5.10
N ALA A 67 -9.16 11.38 5.91
CA ALA A 67 -10.01 10.26 5.45
C ALA A 67 -10.87 10.63 4.22
N ARG A 68 -11.24 11.92 4.07
CA ARG A 68 -12.04 12.43 2.93
C ARG A 68 -11.23 12.55 1.63
N ALA A 69 -9.89 12.57 1.72
CA ALA A 69 -9.04 12.62 0.54
C ALA A 69 -9.00 11.27 -0.20
N ALA A 70 -9.20 10.15 0.52
CA ALA A 70 -9.22 8.81 -0.05
C ALA A 70 -10.60 8.45 -0.64
N GLN A 71 -10.75 8.61 -1.95
CA GLN A 71 -12.02 8.39 -2.65
C GLN A 71 -11.87 7.34 -3.77
N PRO A 72 -12.93 6.55 -4.04
CA PRO A 72 -12.91 5.63 -5.17
C PRO A 72 -12.87 6.41 -6.49
N THR A 73 -12.26 5.82 -7.52
CA THR A 73 -12.32 6.33 -8.89
C THR A 73 -13.78 6.57 -9.31
N ALA A 74 -14.05 7.74 -9.90
CA ALA A 74 -15.38 8.05 -10.42
C ALA A 74 -15.70 7.24 -11.68
N GLN A 75 -16.95 6.81 -11.81
CA GLN A 75 -17.52 6.20 -13.01
C GLN A 75 -18.52 7.20 -13.62
N TYR A 76 -18.28 7.65 -14.85
CA TYR A 76 -19.18 8.61 -15.52
C TYR A 76 -20.10 7.98 -16.56
N ASP A 77 -19.67 6.91 -17.24
CA ASP A 77 -20.45 6.28 -18.31
C ASP A 77 -20.38 4.75 -18.22
N PRO A 78 -21.49 4.02 -17.99
CA PRO A 78 -21.46 2.57 -17.78
C PRO A 78 -20.98 1.77 -19.01
N ARG A 79 -20.95 2.36 -20.21
CA ARG A 79 -20.44 1.71 -21.43
C ARG A 79 -18.92 1.66 -21.47
N ILE A 80 -18.26 2.50 -20.66
CA ILE A 80 -16.80 2.57 -20.53
C ILE A 80 -16.45 2.29 -19.06
N PRO A 81 -16.46 1.02 -18.63
CA PRO A 81 -16.27 0.68 -17.22
C PRO A 81 -14.86 1.03 -16.75
N VAL A 82 -14.74 1.62 -15.56
CA VAL A 82 -13.46 1.84 -14.87
C VAL A 82 -13.31 0.88 -13.69
N ILE A 83 -12.08 0.47 -13.42
CA ILE A 83 -11.78 -0.34 -12.24
C ILE A 83 -11.88 0.58 -11.01
N PRO A 84 -12.71 0.23 -10.01
CA PRO A 84 -12.85 1.04 -8.81
C PRO A 84 -11.58 0.90 -7.96
N VAL A 85 -10.76 1.94 -7.94
CA VAL A 85 -9.57 2.03 -7.09
C VAL A 85 -9.77 3.17 -6.11
N ARG A 86 -9.55 2.93 -4.81
CA ARG A 86 -9.55 4.01 -3.82
C ARG A 86 -8.15 4.61 -3.71
N ALA A 87 -8.07 5.90 -3.94
CA ALA A 87 -6.81 6.64 -3.89
C ALA A 87 -7.02 8.03 -3.30
N LEU A 88 -5.93 8.63 -2.83
CA LEU A 88 -5.91 10.06 -2.51
C LEU A 88 -6.14 10.84 -3.80
N GLN A 89 -7.13 11.75 -3.77
CA GLN A 89 -7.42 12.62 -4.90
C GLN A 89 -6.27 13.60 -5.14
N ASN A 90 -5.81 13.70 -6.38
CA ASN A 90 -4.71 14.57 -6.79
C ASN A 90 -4.95 15.13 -8.20
N GLN A 91 -3.93 15.66 -8.86
CA GLN A 91 -4.09 16.15 -10.24
C GLN A 91 -4.32 15.00 -11.22
N GLY A 92 -3.63 13.86 -11.03
CA GLY A 92 -3.82 12.66 -11.85
C GLY A 92 -5.28 12.16 -11.84
N THR A 93 -5.94 12.16 -10.69
CA THR A 93 -7.37 11.78 -10.61
C THR A 93 -8.28 12.77 -11.32
N ARG A 94 -7.97 14.07 -11.28
CA ARG A 94 -8.71 15.10 -12.06
C ARG A 94 -8.50 14.92 -13.56
N ASP A 95 -7.26 14.73 -13.99
CA ASP A 95 -6.90 14.50 -15.39
C ASP A 95 -7.61 13.24 -15.93
N PHE A 96 -7.70 12.17 -15.11
CA PHE A 96 -8.44 10.96 -15.45
C PHE A 96 -9.95 11.21 -15.61
N ASN A 97 -10.56 12.00 -14.72
CA ASN A 97 -11.98 12.35 -14.83
C ASN A 97 -12.25 13.18 -16.11
N THR A 98 -11.36 14.11 -16.46
CA THR A 98 -11.45 14.86 -17.72
C THR A 98 -11.35 13.95 -18.93
N LEU A 99 -10.44 12.97 -18.91
CA LEU A 99 -10.33 11.97 -19.98
C LEU A 99 -11.63 11.16 -20.12
N GLN A 100 -12.19 10.65 -19.01
CA GLN A 100 -13.45 9.90 -19.02
C GLN A 100 -14.59 10.70 -19.68
N LEU A 101 -14.76 11.97 -19.29
CA LEU A 101 -15.80 12.83 -19.86
C LEU A 101 -15.57 13.09 -21.35
N GLY A 102 -14.32 13.30 -21.76
CA GLY A 102 -13.96 13.47 -23.17
C GLY A 102 -14.27 12.24 -24.02
N LEU A 103 -13.95 11.05 -23.52
CA LEU A 103 -14.21 9.78 -24.20
C LEU A 103 -15.72 9.48 -24.27
N ALA A 104 -16.46 9.77 -23.21
CA ALA A 104 -17.92 9.65 -23.23
C ALA A 104 -18.55 10.55 -24.30
N ALA A 105 -18.07 11.79 -24.44
CA ALA A 105 -18.54 12.71 -25.48
C ALA A 105 -18.20 12.23 -26.91
N GLN A 106 -17.02 11.64 -27.11
CA GLN A 106 -16.64 11.05 -28.40
C GLN A 106 -17.48 9.80 -28.74
N LEU A 107 -17.78 8.97 -27.73
CA LEU A 107 -18.64 7.80 -27.87
C LEU A 107 -20.07 8.21 -28.27
N GLU A 108 -20.64 9.23 -27.62
CA GLU A 108 -21.96 9.79 -27.97
C GLU A 108 -22.00 10.28 -29.43
N ARG A 109 -20.93 10.93 -29.89
CA ARG A 109 -20.78 11.40 -31.27
C ARG A 109 -20.44 10.28 -32.26
N ARG A 110 -20.36 9.02 -31.80
CA ARG A 110 -19.97 7.84 -32.59
C ARG A 110 -18.62 7.97 -33.29
N GLN A 111 -17.71 8.75 -32.71
CA GLN A 111 -16.35 8.94 -33.23
C GLN A 111 -15.43 7.78 -32.87
N ILE A 112 -15.68 7.14 -31.72
CA ILE A 112 -14.97 5.96 -31.24
C ILE A 112 -15.97 4.93 -30.73
N GLY A 113 -15.56 3.65 -30.69
CA GLY A 113 -16.33 2.58 -30.05
C GLY A 113 -16.01 2.45 -28.56
N ALA A 114 -16.91 1.80 -27.80
CA ALA A 114 -16.75 1.62 -26.35
C ALA A 114 -15.47 0.85 -25.97
N ARG A 115 -15.08 -0.16 -26.76
CA ARG A 115 -13.84 -0.92 -26.55
C ARG A 115 -12.60 -0.03 -26.66
N GLU A 116 -12.57 0.85 -27.66
CA GLU A 116 -11.46 1.76 -27.90
C GLU A 116 -11.37 2.82 -26.80
N ALA A 117 -12.51 3.37 -26.37
CA ALA A 117 -12.57 4.26 -25.21
C ALA A 117 -12.05 3.58 -23.93
N GLY A 118 -12.44 2.33 -23.70
CA GLY A 118 -11.98 1.54 -22.54
C GLY A 118 -10.45 1.35 -22.54
N ARG A 119 -9.86 1.02 -23.69
CA ARG A 119 -8.40 0.89 -23.86
C ARG A 119 -7.67 2.18 -23.49
N GLN A 120 -8.15 3.33 -23.96
CA GLN A 120 -7.54 4.63 -23.66
C GLN A 120 -7.61 4.98 -22.16
N LEU A 121 -8.69 4.61 -21.46
CA LEU A 121 -8.77 4.75 -20.00
C LEU A 121 -7.79 3.83 -19.27
N GLU A 122 -7.65 2.59 -19.72
CA GLU A 122 -6.70 1.64 -19.13
C GLU A 122 -5.26 2.15 -19.26
N GLU A 123 -4.90 2.66 -20.44
CA GLU A 123 -3.58 3.20 -20.74
C GLU A 123 -3.17 4.37 -19.85
N PHE A 124 -4.13 5.21 -19.44
CA PHE A 124 -3.85 6.37 -18.60
C PHE A 124 -3.16 5.98 -17.28
N TRP A 125 -3.59 4.88 -16.65
CA TRP A 125 -3.07 4.47 -15.34
C TRP A 125 -1.89 3.50 -15.42
N ILE A 126 -1.48 3.07 -16.62
CA ILE A 126 -0.32 2.19 -16.78
C ILE A 126 0.93 2.87 -16.18
N GLY A 127 1.54 2.17 -15.23
CA GLY A 127 2.75 2.64 -14.53
C GLY A 127 2.53 3.78 -13.53
N ALA A 128 1.31 4.27 -13.33
CA ALA A 128 1.07 5.41 -12.43
C ALA A 128 1.30 5.09 -10.94
N LEU A 129 1.11 3.84 -10.52
CA LEU A 129 1.49 3.40 -9.18
C LEU A 129 3.01 3.48 -8.99
N ARG A 130 3.78 3.07 -10.00
CA ARG A 130 5.26 3.18 -9.97
C ARG A 130 5.70 4.65 -9.91
N LYS A 131 5.08 5.53 -10.72
CA LYS A 131 5.34 6.98 -10.68
C LYS A 131 5.14 7.54 -9.27
N ALA A 132 4.04 7.20 -8.60
CA ALA A 132 3.78 7.66 -7.23
C ALA A 132 4.73 7.02 -6.20
N VAL A 133 4.79 5.69 -6.16
CA VAL A 133 5.45 4.95 -5.09
C VAL A 133 6.97 4.99 -5.22
N VAL A 134 7.51 4.85 -6.42
CA VAL A 134 8.96 4.74 -6.64
C VAL A 134 9.57 6.09 -7.00
N GLU A 135 8.94 6.83 -7.92
CA GLU A 135 9.50 8.09 -8.44
C GLU A 135 9.04 9.31 -7.62
N GLY A 136 8.04 9.13 -6.75
CA GLY A 136 7.54 10.19 -5.90
C GLY A 136 6.63 11.20 -6.60
N ASP A 137 6.06 10.88 -7.76
CA ASP A 137 5.07 11.73 -8.39
C ASP A 137 3.73 11.64 -7.64
N VAL A 138 3.61 12.43 -6.57
CA VAL A 138 2.39 12.49 -5.75
C VAL A 138 1.29 13.33 -6.39
N GLU A 139 1.61 14.13 -7.41
CA GLU A 139 0.67 15.02 -8.07
C GLU A 139 -0.14 14.30 -9.14
N ARG A 140 0.51 13.46 -9.96
CA ARG A 140 -0.11 12.77 -11.10
C ARG A 140 -0.05 11.25 -11.03
N GLY A 141 0.74 10.68 -10.12
CA GLY A 141 0.74 9.24 -9.87
C GLY A 141 -0.50 8.74 -9.12
N SER A 142 -0.63 7.42 -9.00
CA SER A 142 -1.73 6.79 -8.25
C SER A 142 -1.36 6.56 -6.78
N LEU A 143 -2.01 7.32 -5.88
CA LEU A 143 -1.79 7.22 -4.43
C LEU A 143 -2.85 6.33 -3.79
N MET A 144 -2.77 5.03 -4.06
CA MET A 144 -3.73 4.05 -3.52
C MET A 144 -3.70 4.06 -1.98
N ALA A 145 -4.85 4.35 -1.38
CA ALA A 145 -5.00 4.49 0.07
C ALA A 145 -6.44 4.22 0.52
N GLY A 146 -6.60 3.57 1.67
CA GLY A 146 -7.90 3.38 2.32
C GLY A 146 -8.36 4.60 3.13
N GLN A 147 -9.60 4.61 3.61
CA GLN A 147 -10.13 5.71 4.44
C GLN A 147 -9.40 5.84 5.79
N SER A 148 -8.86 4.75 6.32
CA SER A 148 -8.04 4.74 7.53
C SER A 148 -6.73 5.53 7.40
N VAL A 149 -6.36 5.97 6.19
CA VAL A 149 -5.20 6.85 5.98
C VAL A 149 -5.27 8.10 6.86
N GLY A 150 -6.49 8.61 7.13
CA GLY A 150 -6.70 9.76 8.02
C GLY A 150 -6.40 9.51 9.49
N LEU A 151 -6.14 8.27 9.91
CA LEU A 151 -5.73 7.89 11.26
C LEU A 151 -4.20 7.82 11.41
N VAL A 152 -3.46 7.83 10.31
CA VAL A 152 -2.00 7.78 10.31
C VAL A 152 -1.47 9.19 10.63
N ARG A 153 -0.74 9.32 11.73
CA ARG A 153 -0.17 10.61 12.18
C ARG A 153 1.34 10.70 12.06
N GLU A 154 1.99 9.55 12.03
CA GLU A 154 3.44 9.43 12.10
C GLU A 154 3.88 8.11 11.46
N VAL A 155 5.16 8.04 11.10
CA VAL A 155 5.80 6.81 10.62
C VAL A 155 6.63 6.25 11.76
N LEU A 156 6.21 5.09 12.27
CA LEU A 156 6.88 4.40 13.37
C LEU A 156 7.72 3.23 12.87
N PRO A 157 8.81 2.87 13.59
CA PRO A 157 9.42 1.57 13.42
C PRO A 157 8.43 0.46 13.81
N VAL A 158 8.53 -0.71 13.17
CA VAL A 158 7.65 -1.87 13.43
C VAL A 158 7.61 -2.21 14.92
N ARG A 159 8.77 -2.21 15.58
CA ARG A 159 8.89 -2.43 17.01
C ARG A 159 7.99 -1.49 17.81
N GLY A 160 8.01 -0.19 17.51
CA GLY A 160 7.18 0.80 18.20
C GLY A 160 5.68 0.62 17.94
N ILE A 161 5.30 0.09 16.76
CA ILE A 161 3.90 -0.28 16.48
C ILE A 161 3.47 -1.45 17.36
N VAL A 162 4.31 -2.50 17.44
CA VAL A 162 4.02 -3.71 18.23
C VAL A 162 3.95 -3.39 19.73
N GLU A 163 4.92 -2.63 20.24
CA GLU A 163 4.93 -2.18 21.64
C GLU A 163 3.65 -1.40 21.97
N ARG A 164 3.29 -0.41 21.15
CA ARG A 164 2.05 0.35 21.31
C ARG A 164 0.81 -0.53 21.34
N LEU A 165 0.69 -1.48 20.39
CA LEU A 165 -0.46 -2.39 20.32
C LEU A 165 -0.58 -3.25 21.58
N LEU A 166 0.54 -3.77 22.10
CA LEU A 166 0.56 -4.57 23.32
C LEU A 166 0.19 -3.73 24.54
N ASP A 167 0.77 -2.55 24.68
CA ASP A 167 0.51 -1.64 25.80
C ASP A 167 -0.97 -1.21 25.82
N GLU A 168 -1.53 -0.83 24.67
CA GLU A 168 -2.95 -0.48 24.54
C GLU A 168 -3.87 -1.66 24.86
N ALA A 169 -3.52 -2.87 24.39
CA ALA A 169 -4.30 -4.07 24.66
C ALA A 169 -4.30 -4.46 26.14
N VAL A 170 -3.15 -4.41 26.81
CA VAL A 170 -3.02 -4.68 28.24
C VAL A 170 -3.79 -3.64 29.05
N ALA A 171 -3.61 -2.35 28.75
CA ALA A 171 -4.31 -1.28 29.44
C ALA A 171 -5.84 -1.40 29.31
N GLU A 172 -6.35 -1.80 28.14
CA GLU A 172 -7.79 -2.01 27.96
C GLU A 172 -8.29 -3.27 28.67
N ALA A 173 -7.51 -4.35 28.67
CA ALA A 173 -7.84 -5.56 29.43
C ALA A 173 -7.94 -5.29 30.94
N GLU A 174 -7.01 -4.51 31.51
CA GLU A 174 -7.04 -4.11 32.92
C GLU A 174 -8.30 -3.30 33.27
N LYS A 175 -8.72 -2.37 32.41
CA LYS A 175 -9.97 -1.61 32.60
C LYS A 175 -11.19 -2.53 32.59
N ILE A 176 -11.24 -3.49 31.67
CA ILE A 176 -12.34 -4.46 31.59
C ILE A 176 -12.38 -5.31 32.87
N LEU A 177 -11.23 -5.83 33.31
CA LEU A 177 -11.14 -6.62 34.54
C LEU A 177 -11.56 -5.80 35.77
N ALA A 178 -11.19 -4.52 35.84
CA ALA A 178 -11.61 -3.64 36.93
C ALA A 178 -13.14 -3.45 36.98
N ARG A 179 -13.81 -3.36 35.83
CA ARG A 179 -15.29 -3.26 35.74
C ARG A 179 -16.00 -4.56 36.09
N LEU A 180 -15.35 -5.70 35.87
CA LEU A 180 -15.90 -7.03 36.14
C LEU A 180 -15.67 -7.50 37.59
N ARG A 181 -14.83 -6.81 38.37
CA ARG A 181 -14.67 -7.12 39.80
C ARG A 181 -15.95 -6.73 40.56
N PRO A 182 -16.55 -7.66 41.33
CA PRO A 182 -17.72 -7.33 42.15
C PRO A 182 -17.35 -6.27 43.20
N ALA A 183 -18.31 -5.40 43.53
CA ALA A 183 -18.11 -4.39 44.56
C ALA A 183 -17.76 -5.07 45.90
N PRO A 184 -16.77 -4.57 46.65
CA PRO A 184 -16.46 -5.11 47.97
C PRO A 184 -17.70 -4.92 48.87
N GLY A 185 -18.42 -6.01 49.17
CA GLY A 185 -19.56 -5.99 50.11
C GLY A 185 -20.88 -6.61 49.64
N SER A 186 -21.00 -7.21 48.46
CA SER A 186 -22.21 -7.97 48.08
C SER A 186 -22.07 -9.45 48.44
N SER A 187 -22.25 -9.76 49.73
CA SER A 187 -22.51 -11.10 50.27
C SER A 187 -23.75 -11.05 51.14
#